data_AF-L1IG08-F1
#
_entry.id   AF-L1IG08-F1
#
_cell.length_a   1.000
_cell.length_b   1.000
_cell.length_c   1.000
_cell.angle_alpha   90.00
_cell.angle_beta   90.00
_cell.angle_gamma   90.00
#
_symmetry.space_group_name_H-M   'P 1'
#
loop_
_entity.id
_entity.type
_entity.pdbx_description
1 polymer ?
#
loop_
_entity_poly.entity_id
_entity_poly.type
_entity_poly.pdbx_seq_one_letter_code
_entity_poly.pdbx_strand_id
1 'polypeptide(L)'
;MGKHQCHAICDFFGSFGFFVQFVLAVLSFSALIVKRNQENPRRPMKVFQYDVAKNGLGACTVHFMNIFIAMQFAGKEDPCPWYFIQILFDTTVIVYANFVVLRWLEKVVHSHFATDVSSGDYGDPPQITRWFHQLGVWLTVVVVCKIGITSVEYVFKNPLAEFGAIILAPLCFNPHLELFIVVVFLPLILNAFQFWIMDSYLMYSNELHAKIPSNGLSTSFIGSNYGSNSMTLH
;
A
#
# COMPACT_ATOMS: atom_id res chain seq x y z
N MET A 1 -20.54 -3.65 -34.80
CA MET A 1 -20.31 -2.66 -33.71
C MET A 1 -19.05 -2.92 -32.85
N GLY A 2 -18.36 -4.06 -32.92
CA GLY A 2 -17.19 -4.35 -32.05
C GLY A 2 -15.80 -3.86 -32.49
N LYS A 3 -15.63 -3.26 -33.68
CA LYS A 3 -14.30 -2.81 -34.16
C LYS A 3 -13.85 -1.44 -33.63
N HIS A 4 -14.79 -0.57 -33.22
CA HIS A 4 -14.44 0.78 -32.77
C HIS A 4 -13.99 0.84 -31.30
N GLN A 5 -14.49 -0.04 -30.41
CA GLN A 5 -14.07 -0.07 -29.01
C GLN A 5 -12.63 -0.58 -28.82
N CYS A 6 -12.19 -1.55 -29.62
CA CYS A 6 -10.82 -2.10 -29.55
C CYS A 6 -9.75 -1.07 -29.96
N HIS A 7 -10.09 -0.12 -30.85
CA HIS A 7 -9.20 0.95 -31.26
C HIS A 7 -9.10 2.08 -30.23
N ALA A 8 -10.22 2.45 -29.59
CA ALA A 8 -10.23 3.44 -28.52
C ALA A 8 -9.41 2.98 -27.30
N ILE A 9 -9.44 1.70 -26.96
CA ILE A 9 -8.59 1.10 -25.93
C ILE A 9 -7.11 1.24 -26.34
N CYS A 10 -6.71 0.84 -27.54
CA CYS A 10 -5.30 0.95 -27.98
C CYS A 10 -4.77 2.40 -28.02
N ASP A 11 -5.58 3.38 -28.42
CA ASP A 11 -5.20 4.80 -28.40
C ASP A 11 -5.17 5.41 -26.99
N PHE A 12 -6.06 4.96 -26.09
CA PHE A 12 -6.15 5.46 -24.71
C PHE A 12 -5.04 4.90 -23.81
N PHE A 13 -4.62 3.65 -24.02
CA PHE A 13 -3.52 3.00 -23.29
C PHE A 13 -2.11 3.40 -23.78
N GLY A 14 -2.00 4.16 -24.88
CA GLY A 14 -0.75 4.71 -25.38
C GLY A 14 -0.34 6.01 -24.67
N SER A 15 -0.17 7.08 -25.45
CA SER A 15 0.30 8.39 -24.95
C SER A 15 -0.61 9.01 -23.89
N PHE A 16 -1.92 8.76 -23.96
CA PHE A 16 -2.88 9.29 -23.00
C PHE A 16 -2.74 8.62 -21.61
N GLY A 17 -2.56 7.30 -21.56
CA GLY A 17 -2.30 6.57 -20.32
C GLY A 17 -1.03 7.06 -19.62
N PHE A 18 0.07 7.27 -20.36
CA PHE A 18 1.29 7.87 -19.82
C PHE A 18 1.08 9.28 -19.27
N PHE A 19 0.29 10.10 -19.97
CA PHE A 19 -0.06 11.44 -19.50
C PHE A 19 -0.84 11.39 -18.17
N VAL A 20 -1.86 10.53 -18.06
CA VAL A 20 -2.64 10.36 -16.82
C VAL A 20 -1.74 9.86 -15.69
N GLN A 21 -0.87 8.88 -15.95
CA GLN A 21 0.09 8.35 -14.98
C GLN A 21 1.08 9.43 -14.49
N PHE A 22 1.53 10.31 -15.39
CA PHE A 22 2.40 11.43 -15.04
C PHE A 22 1.68 12.45 -14.16
N VAL A 23 0.45 12.84 -14.52
CA VAL A 23 -0.37 13.76 -13.71
C VAL A 23 -0.63 13.18 -12.32
N LEU A 24 -0.97 11.89 -12.26
CA LEU A 24 -1.12 11.15 -11.00
C LEU A 24 0.13 11.23 -10.14
N ALA A 25 1.30 10.92 -10.72
CA ALA A 25 2.56 10.97 -10.01
C ALA A 25 2.81 12.37 -9.44
N VAL A 26 2.68 13.42 -10.25
CA VAL A 26 2.86 14.82 -9.82
C VAL A 26 1.92 15.19 -8.68
N LEU A 27 0.64 14.83 -8.76
CA LEU A 27 -0.34 15.12 -7.71
C LEU A 27 -0.02 14.36 -6.41
N SER A 28 0.32 13.07 -6.51
CA SER A 28 0.70 12.27 -5.34
C SER A 28 1.96 12.81 -4.67
N PHE A 29 3.02 13.13 -5.42
CA PHE A 29 4.23 13.74 -4.85
C PHE A 29 3.96 15.10 -4.23
N SER A 30 3.15 15.95 -4.87
CA SER A 30 2.78 17.26 -4.34
C SER A 30 2.02 17.14 -3.01
N ALA A 31 1.06 16.21 -2.93
CA ALA A 31 0.32 15.95 -1.69
C ALA A 31 1.23 15.49 -0.54
N LEU A 32 2.21 14.63 -0.83
CA LEU A 32 3.18 14.16 0.17
C LEU A 32 4.13 15.28 0.64
N ILE A 33 4.55 16.18 -0.25
CA ILE A 33 5.37 17.34 0.12
C ILE A 33 4.58 18.30 1.02
N VAL A 34 3.32 18.60 0.66
CA VAL A 34 2.44 19.44 1.48
C VAL A 34 2.26 18.83 2.86
N LYS A 35 1.98 17.52 2.92
CA LYS A 35 1.84 16.79 4.18
C LYS A 35 3.11 16.89 5.03
N ARG A 36 4.28 16.63 4.44
CA ARG A 36 5.56 16.77 5.16
C ARG A 36 5.77 18.16 5.74
N ASN A 37 5.36 19.20 5.04
CA ASN A 37 5.50 20.58 5.53
C ASN A 37 4.59 20.89 6.73
N GLN A 38 3.48 20.15 6.85
CA GLN A 38 2.50 20.22 7.94
C GLN A 38 2.83 19.30 9.12
N GLU A 39 3.75 18.33 8.97
CA GLU A 39 4.21 17.46 10.06
C GLU A 39 4.89 18.27 11.17
N ASN A 40 4.55 18.00 12.43
CA ASN A 40 5.16 18.60 13.62
C ASN A 40 5.44 17.51 14.68
N PRO A 41 6.70 17.14 14.95
CA PRO A 41 7.94 17.61 14.33
C PRO A 41 8.15 17.05 12.91
N ARG A 42 8.83 17.81 12.04
CA ARG A 42 9.09 17.41 10.65
C ARG A 42 10.09 16.25 10.58
N ARG A 43 9.76 15.18 9.86
CA ARG A 43 10.67 14.05 9.69
C ARG A 43 11.93 14.40 8.88
N PRO A 44 13.09 13.78 9.16
CA PRO A 44 14.32 13.99 8.40
C PRO A 44 14.13 13.67 6.91
N MET A 45 14.77 14.47 6.04
CA MET A 45 14.56 14.34 4.59
C MET A 45 14.95 12.95 4.05
N LYS A 46 15.99 12.32 4.58
CA LYS A 46 16.42 10.99 4.17
C LYS A 46 15.36 9.91 4.49
N VAL A 47 14.75 9.96 5.68
CA VAL A 47 13.69 9.04 6.10
C VAL A 47 12.46 9.23 5.22
N PHE A 48 12.09 10.49 4.96
CA PHE A 48 10.99 10.81 4.03
C PHE A 48 11.21 10.23 2.64
N GLN A 49 12.39 10.45 2.04
CA GLN A 49 12.70 9.94 0.72
C GLN A 49 12.64 8.40 0.67
N TYR A 50 13.10 7.73 1.72
CA TYR A 50 13.00 6.28 1.85
C TYR A 50 11.56 5.78 1.94
N ASP A 51 10.71 6.42 2.73
CA ASP A 51 9.27 6.07 2.83
C ASP A 51 8.54 6.31 1.51
N VAL A 52 8.77 7.46 0.89
CA VAL A 52 8.21 7.82 -0.42
C VAL A 52 8.67 6.82 -1.48
N ALA A 53 9.95 6.43 -1.48
CA ALA A 53 10.47 5.44 -2.42
C ALA A 53 9.85 4.05 -2.21
N LYS A 54 9.63 3.60 -0.95
CA LYS A 54 8.90 2.34 -0.68
C LYS A 54 7.49 2.36 -1.26
N ASN A 55 6.74 3.43 -0.99
CA ASN A 55 5.38 3.58 -1.50
C ASN A 55 5.36 3.67 -3.03
N GLY A 56 6.28 4.42 -3.64
CA GLY A 56 6.42 4.53 -5.08
C GLY A 56 6.74 3.19 -5.75
N LEU A 57 7.71 2.43 -5.22
CA LEU A 57 8.05 1.11 -5.75
C LEU A 57 6.92 0.09 -5.55
N GLY A 58 6.18 0.16 -4.44
CA GLY A 58 4.96 -0.62 -4.23
C GLY A 58 3.90 -0.32 -5.29
N ALA A 59 3.63 0.96 -5.55
CA ALA A 59 2.68 1.38 -6.58
C ALA A 59 3.12 0.97 -7.99
N CYS A 60 4.40 1.09 -8.33
CA CYS A 60 4.94 0.57 -9.59
C CYS A 60 4.71 -0.94 -9.71
N THR A 61 4.94 -1.70 -8.65
CA THR A 61 4.71 -3.15 -8.62
C THR A 61 3.25 -3.49 -8.87
N VAL A 62 2.32 -2.85 -8.16
CA VAL A 62 0.87 -3.03 -8.38
C VAL A 62 0.47 -2.63 -9.79
N HIS A 63 1.01 -1.53 -10.32
CA HIS A 63 0.71 -1.09 -11.68
C HIS A 63 1.11 -2.14 -12.74
N PHE A 64 2.31 -2.71 -12.64
CA PHE A 64 2.73 -3.80 -13.53
C PHE A 64 1.84 -5.05 -13.37
N MET A 65 1.44 -5.39 -12.14
CA MET A 65 0.50 -6.48 -11.90
C MET A 65 -0.88 -6.19 -12.53
N ASN A 66 -1.40 -4.97 -12.41
CA ASN A 66 -2.67 -4.56 -13.01
C ASN A 66 -2.62 -4.65 -14.54
N ILE A 67 -1.52 -4.22 -15.17
CA ILE A 67 -1.32 -4.41 -16.61
C ILE A 67 -1.30 -5.91 -16.96
N PHE A 68 -0.56 -6.71 -16.20
CA PHE A 68 -0.49 -8.15 -16.42
C PHE A 68 -1.88 -8.82 -16.35
N ILE A 69 -2.65 -8.48 -15.32
CA ILE A 69 -4.04 -8.94 -15.12
C ILE A 69 -4.90 -8.49 -16.31
N ALA A 70 -4.86 -7.22 -16.69
CA ALA A 70 -5.64 -6.71 -17.82
C ALA A 70 -5.35 -7.45 -19.13
N MET A 71 -4.09 -7.85 -19.38
CA MET A 71 -3.73 -8.66 -20.56
C MET A 71 -4.37 -10.06 -20.53
N GLN A 72 -4.56 -10.67 -19.36
CA GLN A 72 -5.21 -11.97 -19.23
C GLN A 72 -6.74 -11.88 -19.34
N PHE A 73 -7.30 -10.73 -18.95
CA PHE A 73 -8.75 -10.50 -18.85
C PHE A 73 -9.34 -9.68 -19.98
N ALA A 74 -8.57 -9.41 -21.04
CA ALA A 74 -9.02 -8.66 -22.20
C ALA A 74 -10.17 -9.41 -22.93
N GLY A 75 -11.40 -9.06 -22.57
CA GLY A 75 -12.64 -9.59 -23.15
C GLY A 75 -13.25 -8.65 -24.20
N LYS A 76 -14.40 -9.06 -24.75
CA LYS A 76 -15.19 -8.28 -25.72
C LYS A 76 -16.30 -7.43 -25.08
N GLU A 77 -16.47 -7.49 -23.76
CA GLU A 77 -17.52 -6.80 -23.01
C GLU A 77 -17.07 -5.41 -22.54
N ASP A 78 -18.01 -4.59 -22.05
CA ASP A 78 -17.71 -3.27 -21.49
C ASP A 78 -16.82 -3.39 -20.25
N PRO A 79 -15.60 -2.83 -20.27
CA PRO A 79 -14.66 -3.00 -19.18
C PRO A 79 -14.87 -1.99 -18.04
N CYS A 80 -15.70 -0.94 -18.20
CA CYS A 80 -15.82 0.14 -17.22
C CYS A 80 -16.34 -0.34 -15.85
N PRO A 81 -17.40 -1.17 -15.75
CA PRO A 81 -17.84 -1.71 -14.47
C PRO A 81 -16.76 -2.49 -13.73
N TRP A 82 -16.00 -3.32 -14.44
CA TRP A 82 -14.91 -4.10 -13.86
C TRP A 82 -13.77 -3.21 -13.37
N TYR A 83 -13.32 -2.24 -14.18
CA TYR A 83 -12.28 -1.30 -13.77
C TYR A 83 -12.70 -0.47 -12.56
N PHE A 84 -13.98 -0.08 -12.48
CA PHE A 84 -14.53 0.63 -11.34
C PHE A 84 -14.43 -0.19 -10.04
N ILE A 85 -14.79 -1.48 -10.08
CA ILE A 85 -14.62 -2.35 -8.90
C ILE A 85 -13.15 -2.50 -8.55
N GLN A 86 -12.28 -2.72 -9.54
CA GLN A 86 -10.86 -2.89 -9.31
C GLN A 86 -10.23 -1.66 -8.64
N ILE A 87 -10.53 -0.43 -9.09
CA ILE A 87 -9.99 0.78 -8.44
C ILE A 87 -10.54 0.94 -7.02
N LEU A 88 -11.80 0.58 -6.76
CA LEU A 88 -12.36 0.62 -5.41
C LEU A 88 -11.64 -0.35 -4.48
N PHE A 89 -11.45 -1.60 -4.90
CA PHE A 89 -10.78 -2.61 -4.08
C PHE A 89 -9.30 -2.27 -3.86
N ASP A 90 -8.60 -1.79 -4.88
CA ASP A 90 -7.20 -1.38 -4.79
C ASP A 90 -7.01 -0.23 -3.79
N THR A 91 -7.91 0.75 -3.81
CA THR A 91 -7.78 1.97 -2.99
C THR A 91 -8.37 1.85 -1.60
N THR A 92 -9.16 0.80 -1.33
CA THR A 92 -9.80 0.57 -0.02
C THR A 92 -9.31 -0.73 0.63
N VAL A 93 -9.71 -1.88 0.06
CA VAL A 93 -9.49 -3.21 0.64
C VAL A 93 -8.00 -3.55 0.67
N ILE A 94 -7.28 -3.31 -0.42
CA ILE A 94 -5.84 -3.63 -0.49
C ILE A 94 -5.03 -2.70 0.43
N VAL A 95 -5.34 -1.40 0.46
CA VAL A 95 -4.68 -0.46 1.38
C VAL A 95 -4.84 -0.91 2.82
N TYR A 96 -6.07 -1.25 3.23
CA TYR A 96 -6.34 -1.75 4.57
C TYR A 96 -5.65 -3.10 4.85
N ALA A 97 -5.72 -4.04 3.91
CA ALA A 97 -5.08 -5.36 4.04
C ALA A 97 -3.55 -5.25 4.17
N ASN A 98 -2.90 -4.40 3.36
CA ASN A 98 -1.48 -4.12 3.45
C ASN A 98 -1.09 -3.61 4.84
N PHE A 99 -1.88 -2.68 5.40
CA PHE A 99 -1.66 -2.17 6.75
C PHE A 99 -1.75 -3.29 7.81
N VAL A 100 -2.82 -4.08 7.79
CA VAL A 100 -3.04 -5.16 8.76
C VAL A 100 -1.95 -6.23 8.67
N VAL A 101 -1.62 -6.69 7.46
CA VAL A 101 -0.62 -7.74 7.23
C VAL A 101 0.77 -7.26 7.64
N LEU A 102 1.15 -6.03 7.30
CA LEU A 102 2.45 -5.48 7.69
C LEU A 102 2.58 -5.42 9.22
N ARG A 103 1.57 -4.89 9.92
CA ARG A 103 1.55 -4.83 11.39
C ARG A 103 1.58 -6.20 12.05
N TRP A 104 0.87 -7.15 11.48
CA TRP A 104 0.90 -8.53 11.94
C TRP A 104 2.30 -9.15 11.78
N LEU A 105 2.94 -8.95 10.62
CA LEU A 105 4.31 -9.43 10.37
C LEU A 105 5.32 -8.81 11.34
N GLU A 106 5.28 -7.50 11.56
CA GLU A 106 6.15 -6.82 12.52
C GLU A 106 6.00 -7.41 13.92
N LYS A 107 4.76 -7.64 14.37
CA LYS A 107 4.47 -8.25 15.67
C LYS A 107 5.01 -9.69 15.77
N VAL A 108 4.77 -10.51 14.75
CA VAL A 108 5.23 -11.91 14.70
C VAL A 108 6.75 -11.97 14.73
N VAL A 109 7.42 -11.17 13.90
CA VAL A 109 8.88 -11.14 13.82
C VAL A 109 9.48 -10.69 15.14
N HIS A 110 8.94 -9.63 15.75
CA HIS A 110 9.37 -9.18 17.06
C HIS A 110 9.18 -10.28 18.13
N SER A 111 8.05 -10.99 18.14
CA SER A 111 7.81 -12.06 19.12
C SER A 111 8.68 -13.30 18.94
N HIS A 112 9.03 -13.66 17.70
CA HIS A 112 9.74 -14.92 17.41
C HIS A 112 11.26 -14.75 17.35
N PHE A 113 11.74 -13.61 16.87
CA PHE A 113 13.18 -13.38 16.64
C PHE A 113 13.78 -12.33 17.57
N ALA A 114 13.00 -11.73 18.47
CA ALA A 114 13.41 -10.63 19.35
C ALA A 114 14.16 -9.52 18.59
N THR A 115 13.86 -9.38 17.30
CA THR A 115 14.50 -8.43 16.39
C THR A 115 13.52 -7.33 16.10
N ASP A 116 13.95 -6.09 16.27
CA ASP A 116 13.16 -4.95 15.88
C ASP A 116 13.22 -4.75 14.35
N VAL A 117 12.10 -4.99 13.67
CA VAL A 117 11.96 -4.84 12.21
C VAL A 117 10.95 -3.72 11.90
N SER A 118 10.90 -2.72 12.78
CA SER A 118 9.98 -1.59 12.67
C SER A 118 10.08 -0.88 11.32
N SER A 119 8.96 -0.83 10.59
CA SER A 119 8.90 -0.08 9.34
C SER A 119 9.14 1.40 9.59
N GLY A 120 10.11 1.96 8.87
CA GLY A 120 10.48 3.38 8.93
C GLY A 120 11.64 3.70 9.89
N ASP A 121 12.13 2.74 10.67
CA ASP A 121 13.44 2.83 11.31
C ASP A 121 14.54 2.37 10.35
N TYR A 122 15.38 3.31 9.91
CA TYR A 122 16.52 3.03 9.05
C TYR A 122 17.87 3.12 9.78
N GLY A 123 17.87 3.29 11.11
CA GLY A 123 19.05 3.56 11.92
C GLY A 123 19.47 5.04 11.95
N ASP A 124 20.41 5.36 12.84
CA ASP A 124 21.02 6.69 12.96
C ASP A 124 22.56 6.59 12.77
N PRO A 125 23.12 7.08 11.64
CA PRO A 125 22.44 7.69 10.49
C PRO A 125 21.66 6.66 9.62
N PRO A 126 20.65 7.08 8.83
CA PRO A 126 19.84 6.19 8.00
C PRO A 126 20.65 5.35 7.01
N GLN A 127 20.56 4.03 7.14
CA GLN A 127 21.29 3.04 6.37
C GLN A 127 20.46 2.48 5.21
N ILE A 128 21.00 2.51 4.00
CA ILE A 128 20.31 2.02 2.80
C ILE A 128 20.08 0.50 2.83
N THR A 129 20.95 -0.28 3.48
CA THR A 129 20.80 -1.74 3.59
C THR A 129 19.55 -2.13 4.37
N ARG A 130 19.27 -1.43 5.49
CA ARG A 130 18.03 -1.62 6.26
C ARG A 130 16.80 -1.26 5.44
N TRP A 131 16.89 -0.18 4.66
CA TRP A 131 15.84 0.21 3.73
C TRP A 131 15.56 -0.87 2.68
N PHE A 132 16.58 -1.48 2.07
CA PHE A 132 16.38 -2.56 1.10
C PHE A 132 15.70 -3.80 1.72
N HIS A 133 16.05 -4.17 2.95
CA HIS A 133 15.38 -5.27 3.65
C HIS A 133 13.89 -4.96 3.90
N GLN A 134 13.60 -3.76 4.43
CA GLN A 134 12.21 -3.32 4.64
C GLN A 134 11.43 -3.20 3.33
N LEU A 135 12.08 -2.72 2.26
CA LEU A 135 11.49 -2.66 0.93
C LEU A 135 11.12 -4.06 0.43
N GLY A 136 11.99 -5.05 0.59
CA GLY A 136 11.71 -6.43 0.19
C GLY A 136 10.49 -7.01 0.91
N VAL A 137 10.38 -6.80 2.23
CA VAL A 137 9.20 -7.21 3.01
C VAL A 137 7.95 -6.48 2.51
N TRP A 138 8.05 -5.15 2.35
CA TRP A 138 6.94 -4.33 1.86
C TRP A 138 6.42 -4.79 0.49
N LEU A 139 7.31 -5.01 -0.48
CA LEU A 139 6.93 -5.50 -1.82
C LEU A 139 6.30 -6.89 -1.75
N THR A 140 6.81 -7.76 -0.87
CA THR A 140 6.21 -9.10 -0.66
C THR A 140 4.79 -8.98 -0.13
N VAL A 141 4.55 -8.13 0.87
CA VAL A 141 3.21 -7.88 1.42
C VAL A 141 2.27 -7.37 0.33
N VAL A 142 2.70 -6.35 -0.42
CA VAL A 142 1.92 -5.76 -1.52
C VAL A 142 1.54 -6.81 -2.56
N VAL A 143 2.49 -7.64 -3.00
CA VAL A 143 2.26 -8.69 -4.00
C VAL A 143 1.29 -9.75 -3.46
N VAL A 144 1.49 -10.23 -2.22
CA VAL A 144 0.62 -11.25 -1.61
C VAL A 144 -0.80 -10.74 -1.44
N CYS A 145 -0.98 -9.53 -0.89
CA CYS A 145 -2.29 -8.91 -0.76
C CYS A 145 -2.96 -8.72 -2.13
N LYS A 146 -2.21 -8.25 -3.13
CA LYS A 146 -2.73 -8.05 -4.48
C LYS A 146 -3.17 -9.35 -5.14
N ILE A 147 -2.36 -10.41 -5.06
CA ILE A 147 -2.73 -11.73 -5.58
C ILE A 147 -3.97 -12.26 -4.86
N GLY A 148 -4.04 -12.14 -3.53
CA GLY A 148 -5.17 -12.61 -2.74
C GLY A 148 -6.47 -11.92 -3.14
N ILE A 149 -6.47 -10.58 -3.17
CA ILE A 149 -7.66 -9.80 -3.55
C ILE A 149 -8.05 -10.02 -5.00
N THR A 150 -7.09 -10.00 -5.94
CA THR A 150 -7.41 -10.28 -7.35
C THR A 150 -7.94 -11.70 -7.58
N SER A 151 -7.50 -12.68 -6.79
CA SER A 151 -8.09 -14.03 -6.85
C SER A 151 -9.56 -14.02 -6.44
N VAL A 152 -9.92 -13.24 -5.41
CA VAL A 152 -11.32 -13.04 -5.01
C VAL A 152 -12.11 -12.31 -6.10
N GLU A 153 -11.56 -11.23 -6.65
CA GLU A 153 -12.18 -10.49 -7.76
C GLU A 153 -12.47 -11.41 -8.95
N TYR A 154 -11.53 -12.29 -9.29
CA TYR A 154 -11.68 -13.25 -10.38
C TYR A 154 -12.80 -14.27 -10.12
N VAL A 155 -12.87 -14.83 -8.91
CA VAL A 155 -13.93 -15.79 -8.54
C VAL A 155 -15.31 -15.14 -8.57
N PHE A 156 -15.42 -13.89 -8.13
CA PHE A 156 -16.68 -13.14 -8.06
C PHE A 156 -16.88 -12.16 -9.22
N LYS A 157 -16.21 -12.38 -10.37
CA LYS A 157 -16.18 -11.38 -11.45
C LYS A 157 -17.55 -10.97 -11.97
N ASN A 158 -18.47 -11.93 -12.13
CA ASN A 158 -19.79 -11.69 -12.69
C ASN A 158 -20.65 -10.83 -11.74
N PRO A 159 -20.87 -11.22 -10.46
CA PRO A 159 -21.66 -10.41 -9.54
C PRO A 159 -21.01 -9.05 -9.24
N LEU A 160 -19.68 -8.98 -9.21
CA LEU A 160 -18.97 -7.70 -9.03
C LEU A 160 -19.15 -6.77 -10.24
N ALA A 161 -19.04 -7.29 -11.47
CA ALA A 161 -19.26 -6.50 -12.67
C ALA A 161 -20.71 -6.00 -12.77
N GLU A 162 -21.68 -6.84 -12.42
CA GLU A 162 -23.10 -6.44 -12.36
C GLU A 162 -23.34 -5.34 -11.31
N PHE A 163 -22.74 -5.49 -10.13
CA PHE A 163 -22.78 -4.45 -9.10
C PHE A 163 -22.16 -3.13 -9.58
N GLY A 164 -21.01 -3.19 -10.25
CA GLY A 164 -20.39 -2.04 -10.89
C GLY A 164 -21.29 -1.39 -11.93
N ALA A 165 -21.97 -2.20 -12.75
CA ALA A 165 -22.87 -1.71 -13.79
C ALA A 165 -24.10 -1.01 -13.19
N ILE A 166 -24.62 -1.49 -12.06
CA ILE A 166 -25.70 -0.82 -11.32
C ILE A 166 -25.25 0.56 -10.83
N ILE A 167 -24.04 0.66 -10.29
CA ILE A 167 -23.49 1.94 -9.81
C ILE A 167 -23.23 2.90 -10.96
N LEU A 168 -22.73 2.41 -12.09
CA LEU A 168 -22.44 3.20 -13.28
C LEU A 168 -23.67 3.44 -14.18
N ALA A 169 -24.82 2.82 -13.89
CA ALA A 169 -26.05 2.99 -14.67
C ALA A 169 -26.44 4.47 -14.91
N PRO A 170 -26.28 5.41 -13.96
CA PRO A 170 -26.54 6.83 -14.22
C PRO A 170 -25.63 7.47 -15.28
N LEU A 171 -24.49 6.86 -15.61
CA LEU A 171 -23.52 7.35 -16.60
C LEU A 171 -23.70 6.72 -17.99
N CYS A 172 -24.61 5.75 -18.15
CA CYS A 172 -24.82 5.02 -19.40
C CYS A 172 -25.25 5.90 -20.59
N PHE A 173 -25.75 7.12 -20.33
CA PHE A 173 -26.18 8.07 -21.36
C PHE A 173 -25.01 8.58 -22.21
N ASN A 174 -23.78 8.55 -21.69
CA ASN A 174 -22.60 9.02 -22.40
C ASN A 174 -21.37 8.14 -22.10
N PRO A 175 -21.05 7.16 -22.98
CA PRO A 175 -19.92 6.26 -22.79
C PRO A 175 -18.56 6.95 -22.68
N HIS A 176 -18.39 8.13 -23.31
CA HIS A 176 -17.14 8.89 -23.19
C HIS A 176 -16.99 9.50 -21.78
N LEU A 177 -18.11 9.93 -21.18
CA LEU A 177 -18.10 10.46 -19.82
C LEU A 177 -17.85 9.35 -18.79
N GLU A 178 -18.49 8.19 -18.96
CA GLU A 178 -18.27 7.01 -18.12
C GLU A 178 -16.79 6.60 -18.11
N LEU A 179 -16.21 6.42 -19.30
CA LEU A 179 -14.80 6.06 -19.46
C LEU A 179 -13.87 7.10 -18.81
N PHE A 180 -14.13 8.38 -19.03
CA PHE A 180 -13.34 9.46 -18.42
C PHE A 180 -13.41 9.42 -16.89
N ILE A 181 -14.60 9.21 -16.32
CA ILE A 181 -14.77 9.17 -14.87
C ILE A 181 -14.03 7.97 -14.28
N VAL A 182 -14.22 6.77 -14.84
CA VAL A 182 -13.69 5.51 -14.28
C VAL A 182 -12.18 5.39 -14.45
N VAL A 183 -11.64 5.82 -15.59
CA VAL A 183 -10.22 5.58 -15.91
C VAL A 183 -9.35 6.80 -15.61
N VAL A 184 -9.92 8.02 -15.53
CA VAL A 184 -9.15 9.25 -15.30
C VAL A 184 -9.50 9.89 -13.97
N PHE A 185 -10.75 10.34 -13.81
CA PHE A 185 -11.14 11.18 -12.68
C PHE A 185 -11.08 10.45 -11.33
N LEU A 186 -11.65 9.24 -11.25
CA LEU A 186 -11.65 8.46 -10.02
C LEU A 186 -10.23 8.02 -9.61
N PRO A 187 -9.40 7.45 -10.51
CA PRO A 187 -8.01 7.15 -10.18
C PRO A 187 -7.23 8.39 -9.73
N LEU A 188 -7.49 9.57 -10.32
CA LEU A 188 -6.84 10.82 -9.93
C LEU A 188 -7.01 11.14 -8.45
N ILE A 189 -8.22 11.02 -7.95
CA ILE A 189 -8.54 11.34 -6.56
C ILE A 189 -8.15 10.17 -5.64
N LEU A 190 -8.56 8.96 -5.98
CA LEU A 190 -8.41 7.80 -5.10
C LEU A 190 -6.96 7.36 -4.95
N ASN A 191 -6.14 7.42 -6.01
CA ASN A 191 -4.71 7.10 -5.88
C ASN A 191 -3.97 8.15 -5.05
N ALA A 192 -4.29 9.43 -5.20
CA ALA A 192 -3.72 10.49 -4.36
C ALA A 192 -4.05 10.26 -2.88
N PHE A 193 -5.31 9.89 -2.59
CA PHE A 193 -5.75 9.56 -1.24
C PHE A 193 -5.08 8.29 -0.70
N GLN A 194 -4.94 7.25 -1.53
CA GLN A 194 -4.21 6.03 -1.20
C GLN A 194 -2.76 6.33 -0.81
N PHE A 195 -2.03 7.13 -1.58
CA PHE A 195 -0.66 7.51 -1.24
C PHE A 195 -0.59 8.28 0.07
N TRP A 196 -1.56 9.18 0.31
CA TRP A 196 -1.63 9.95 1.55
C TRP A 196 -1.85 9.05 2.77
N ILE A 197 -2.78 8.08 2.68
CA ILE A 197 -3.04 7.08 3.72
C ILE A 197 -1.82 6.19 3.97
N MET A 198 -1.24 5.63 2.92
CA MET A 198 -0.09 4.73 3.02
C MET A 198 1.10 5.41 3.71
N ASP A 199 1.36 6.66 3.37
CA ASP A 199 2.38 7.46 4.05
C ASP A 199 2.01 7.75 5.52
N SER A 200 0.72 7.95 5.84
CA SER A 200 0.26 8.16 7.23
C SER A 200 0.52 6.94 8.09
N TYR A 201 0.36 5.73 7.54
CA TYR A 201 0.63 4.50 8.28
C TYR A 201 2.11 4.30 8.60
N LEU A 202 2.99 4.57 7.64
CA LEU A 202 4.43 4.54 7.85
C LEU A 202 4.84 5.57 8.92
N MET A 203 4.29 6.77 8.85
CA MET A 203 4.55 7.83 9.84
C MET A 203 4.04 7.45 11.24
N TYR A 204 2.81 6.94 11.37
CA TYR A 204 2.27 6.49 12.66
C TYR A 204 3.08 5.34 13.26
N SER A 205 3.65 4.47 12.42
CA SER A 205 4.61 3.45 12.87
C SER A 205 5.79 4.11 13.58
N ASN A 206 6.45 5.06 12.92
CA ASN A 206 7.60 5.78 13.47
C ASN A 206 7.28 6.46 14.82
N GLU A 207 6.11 7.11 14.94
CA GLU A 207 5.71 7.79 16.18
C GLU A 207 5.41 6.83 17.34
N LEU A 208 4.75 5.69 17.06
CA LEU A 208 4.45 4.69 18.07
C LEU A 208 5.75 4.14 18.66
N HIS A 209 6.74 3.86 17.81
CA HIS A 209 8.03 3.34 18.24
C HIS A 209 8.87 4.37 19.00
N ALA A 210 8.84 5.65 18.60
CA ALA A 210 9.50 6.71 19.36
C ALA A 210 8.98 6.85 20.80
N LYS A 211 7.73 6.41 21.07
CA LYS A 211 7.12 6.45 22.41
C LYS A 211 7.34 5.17 23.23
N ILE A 212 7.68 4.05 22.60
CA ILE A 212 7.99 2.80 23.32
C ILE A 212 9.43 2.92 23.84
N PRO A 213 9.65 2.97 25.18
CA PRO A 213 11.00 3.08 25.71
C PRO A 213 11.79 1.81 25.37
N SER A 214 12.99 1.97 24.80
CA SER A 214 13.93 0.88 24.52
C SER A 214 14.51 0.21 25.78
N ASN A 215 14.12 0.65 26.98
CA ASN A 215 14.57 0.12 28.26
C ASN A 215 13.38 -0.37 29.08
N GLY A 216 13.18 -1.68 29.15
CA GLY A 216 12.11 -2.22 30.00
C GLY A 216 11.78 -3.71 29.93
N LEU A 217 12.69 -4.60 29.51
CA LEU A 217 12.61 -6.00 29.91
C LEU A 217 14.01 -6.61 30.06
N SER A 218 14.80 -6.04 30.95
CA SER A 218 15.93 -6.75 31.55
C SER A 218 15.38 -7.97 32.27
N THR A 219 15.64 -9.14 31.70
CA THR A 219 15.87 -10.42 32.39
C THR A 219 15.79 -10.35 33.92
N SER A 220 14.63 -10.67 34.49
CA SER A 220 14.53 -11.09 35.89
C SER A 220 13.47 -12.17 36.06
N PHE A 221 13.51 -13.18 35.19
CA PHE A 221 12.82 -14.45 35.41
C PHE A 221 13.71 -15.57 34.87
N ILE A 222 14.64 -16.03 35.72
CA ILE A 222 15.10 -17.42 35.91
C ILE A 222 16.22 -17.34 36.96
N GLY A 223 15.99 -18.01 38.10
CA GLY A 223 16.93 -18.08 39.22
C GLY A 223 16.23 -18.51 40.50
N SER A 224 15.64 -19.70 40.50
CA SER A 224 15.08 -20.31 41.72
C SER A 224 16.21 -20.81 42.63
N ASN A 225 15.99 -20.67 43.94
CA ASN A 225 16.44 -21.55 45.04
C ASN A 225 17.94 -21.72 45.29
N TYR A 226 18.39 -21.36 46.49
CA TYR A 226 18.96 -22.30 47.48
C TYR A 226 18.99 -21.61 48.86
N GLY A 227 18.47 -22.29 49.87
CA GLY A 227 18.39 -21.80 51.26
C GLY A 227 19.58 -22.18 52.15
N SER A 228 19.36 -21.97 53.45
CA SER A 228 20.10 -22.42 54.64
C SER A 228 21.19 -21.51 55.24
N ASN A 229 20.82 -20.90 56.37
CA ASN A 229 21.50 -20.86 57.68
C ASN A 229 23.04 -20.85 57.78
N SER A 230 23.58 -19.81 58.45
CA SER A 230 24.50 -19.87 59.62
C SER A 230 24.87 -18.42 59.98
N MET A 231 24.49 -17.86 61.14
CA MET A 231 25.18 -17.87 62.43
C MET A 231 26.69 -17.47 62.41
N THR A 232 27.00 -16.53 63.31
CA THR A 232 28.28 -16.17 63.99
C THR A 232 29.19 -15.02 63.50
N LEU A 233 29.35 -14.06 64.43
CA LEU A 233 30.58 -13.38 64.92
C LEU A 233 31.51 -12.69 63.91
N HIS A 234 31.58 -11.35 63.96
CA HIS A 234 32.54 -10.61 64.81
C HIS A 234 32.16 -9.13 64.90
#